data_AF-A0A161M1J2-F1
#
_entry.id   AF-A0A161M1J2-F1
#
_cell.length_a   1.000
_cell.length_b   1.000
_cell.length_c   1.000
_cell.angle_alpha   90.00
_cell.angle_beta   90.00
_cell.angle_gamma   90.00
#
_symmetry.space_group_name_H-M   'P 1'
#
loop_
_entity.id
_entity.type
_entity.pdbx_description
1 polymer ?
#
loop_
_entity_poly.entity_id
_entity_poly.type
_entity_poly.pdbx_seq_one_letter_code
_entity_poly.pdbx_strand_id
1 'polypeptide(L)' 'EKCLRKVAKFVQEQNERIYKPRGLLLTNPVDRGLRVIEISILDQPIVSRT' A
#
# COMPACT_ATOMS: atom_id res chain seq x y z
N GLU A 1 15.64 7.46 -11.59
CA GLU A 1 14.92 7.89 -10.36
C GLU A 1 13.41 8.19 -10.52
N LYS A 2 12.93 8.81 -11.62
CA LYS A 2 11.49 9.18 -11.81
C LYS A 2 10.49 8.01 -11.72
N CYS A 3 10.86 6.80 -12.11
CA CYS A 3 9.95 5.66 -12.12
C CYS A 3 9.59 5.16 -10.70
N LEU A 4 10.54 5.21 -9.77
CA LEU A 4 10.32 4.75 -8.39
C LEU A 4 9.31 5.62 -7.65
N ARG A 5 9.34 6.93 -7.90
CA ARG A 5 8.35 7.88 -7.35
C ARG A 5 6.94 7.60 -7.87
N LYS A 6 6.79 7.19 -9.14
CA LYS A 6 5.49 6.79 -9.71
C LYS A 6 4.96 5.53 -9.05
N VAL A 7 5.83 4.53 -8.84
CA VAL A 7 5.44 3.28 -8.16
C VAL A 7 5.02 3.56 -6.71
N ALA A 8 5.81 4.32 -5.95
CA ALA A 8 5.47 4.67 -4.58
C ALA A 8 4.12 5.41 -4.48
N LYS A 9 3.90 6.40 -5.36
CA LYS A 9 2.63 7.13 -5.44
C LYS A 9 1.46 6.20 -5.80
N PHE A 10 1.66 5.33 -6.78
CA PHE A 10 0.65 4.38 -7.21
C PHE A 10 0.26 3.42 -6.08
N VAL A 11 1.23 2.83 -5.38
CA VAL A 11 0.97 1.94 -4.24
C VAL A 11 0.18 2.67 -3.15
N GLN A 12 0.53 3.93 -2.86
CA GLN A 12 -0.21 4.73 -1.89
C GLN A 12 -1.66 4.99 -2.33
N GLU A 13 -1.88 5.38 -3.59
CA GLU A 13 -3.23 5.61 -4.13
C GLU A 13 -4.09 4.34 -4.14
N GLN A 14 -3.50 3.18 -4.48
CA GLN A 14 -4.21 1.90 -4.44
C GLN A 14 -4.52 1.46 -3.00
N ASN A 15 -3.62 1.73 -2.06
CA ASN A 15 -3.87 1.46 -0.66
C ASN A 15 -5.09 2.22 -0.15
N GLU A 16 -5.19 3.53 -0.41
CA GLU A 16 -6.33 4.33 0.04
C GLU A 16 -7.64 3.92 -0.66
N ARG A 17 -7.61 3.67 -1.97
CA ARG A 17 -8.83 3.43 -2.76
C ARG A 17 -9.34 2.00 -2.74
N ILE A 18 -8.45 1.01 -2.64
CA ILE A 18 -8.76 -0.40 -2.91
C ILE A 18 -8.39 -1.29 -1.74
N TYR A 19 -7.15 -1.23 -1.25
CA TYR A 19 -6.64 -2.22 -0.31
C TYR A 19 -7.12 -1.93 1.12
N LYS A 20 -6.93 -0.73 1.66
CA LYS A 20 -7.33 -0.39 3.03
C LYS A 20 -8.83 -0.61 3.29
N PRO A 21 -9.76 -0.22 2.38
CA PRO A 21 -11.18 -0.51 2.56
C PRO A 21 -11.52 -2.01 2.61
N ARG A 22 -10.65 -2.86 2.05
CA ARG A 22 -10.78 -4.32 2.06
C ARG A 22 -9.97 -5.00 3.16
N GLY A 23 -9.40 -4.23 4.09
CA GLY A 23 -8.51 -4.78 5.12
C GLY A 23 -7.21 -5.32 4.54
N LEU A 24 -6.68 -4.71 3.49
CA LEU A 24 -5.39 -5.06 2.89
C LEU A 24 -4.46 -3.84 2.93
N LEU A 25 -3.16 -4.08 3.08
CA LEU A 25 -2.15 -3.03 2.97
C LEU A 25 -0.95 -3.55 2.17
N LEU A 26 -0.65 -2.88 1.07
CA LEU A 26 0.53 -3.15 0.26
C LEU A 26 1.68 -2.25 0.70
N THR A 27 2.76 -2.84 1.21
CA THR A 27 3.97 -2.07 1.54
C THR A 27 4.74 -1.74 0.27
N ASN A 28 5.20 -0.50 0.15
CA ASN A 28 5.98 -0.06 -1.00
C ASN A 28 7.25 -0.91 -1.16
N PRO A 29 7.46 -1.60 -2.30
CA PRO A 29 8.58 -2.51 -2.49
C PRO A 29 9.94 -1.79 -2.52
N VAL A 30 9.96 -0.47 -2.76
CA VAL A 30 11.20 0.33 -2.72
C VAL A 30 11.82 0.30 -1.33
N ASP A 31 10.99 0.32 -0.27
CA ASP A 31 11.43 0.24 1.14
C ASP A 31 12.02 -1.14 1.51
N ARG A 32 11.92 -2.12 0.60
CA ARG A 32 12.50 -3.47 0.71
C ARG A 32 13.59 -3.72 -0.34
N GLY A 33 14.08 -2.66 -0.99
CA GLY A 33 15.08 -2.77 -2.05
C GLY A 33 14.59 -3.50 -3.31
N LEU A 34 13.27 -3.50 -3.55
CA LEU A 34 12.60 -4.11 -4.70
C LEU A 34 12.69 -5.64 -4.79
N ARG A 35 13.09 -6.31 -3.71
CA ARG A 35 13.28 -7.77 -3.70
C ARG A 35 12.02 -8.55 -3.36
N VAL A 36 11.10 -7.93 -2.62
CA VAL A 36 9.89 -8.57 -2.10
C VAL A 36 8.71 -7.61 -2.17
N ILE A 37 7.51 -8.19 -2.30
CA ILE A 37 6.23 -7.50 -2.22
C ILE A 37 5.53 -8.04 -0.98
N GLU A 38 5.24 -7.15 -0.04
CA GLU A 38 4.61 -7.48 1.24
C GLU A 38 3.16 -7.03 1.23
N ILE A 39 2.24 -7.96 1.50
CA ILE A 39 0.80 -7.70 1.59
C ILE A 39 0.36 -8.09 3.00
N SER A 40 -0.11 -7.10 3.76
CA SER A 40 -0.64 -7.31 5.11
C SER A 40 -2.16 -7.43 5.05
N ILE A 41 -2.71 -8.42 5.75
CA ILE A 41 -4.15 -8.57 5.97
C ILE A 41 -4.46 -7.91 7.31
N LEU A 42 -5.27 -6.86 7.27
CA LEU A 42 -5.73 -6.11 8.43
C LEU A 42 -7.04 -6.74 8.89
N ASP A 43 -7.08 -7.16 10.16
CA ASP A 43 -8.22 -7.84 10.78
C ASP A 43 -9.46 -6.93 10.92
N GLN A 44 -9.28 -5.62 10.77
CA GLN A 44 -10.35 -4.63 10.90
C GLN A 44 -10.39 -3.70 9.68
N PRO A 45 -11.57 -3.44 9.09
CA PRO A 45 -11.72 -2.33 8.17
C PRO A 45 -11.35 -1.06 8.94
N ILE A 46 -10.40 -0.29 8.43
CA ILE A 46 -10.02 1.00 9.01
C ILE A 46 -11.20 1.94 8.74
N VAL A 47 -12.21 1.92 9.62
CA VAL A 47 -13.28 2.91 9.62
C VAL A 47 -12.62 4.21 10.06
N SER A 48 -12.51 5.16 9.13
CA SER A 48 -12.15 6.54 9.46
C SER A 48 -13.09 7.00 10.57
N ARG A 49 -12.61 7.11 11.81
CA ARG A 49 -13.39 7.72 12.89
C ARG A 49 -13.57 9.18 12.51
N THR A 50 -14.81 9.56 12.24
CA THR A 50 -15.28 10.91 11.93
C THR A 50 -14.91 11.89 13.05
#